data_AF-A0A497CK70-F1
#
_entry.id   AF-A0A497CK70-F1
#
_cell.length_a   1.000
_cell.length_b   1.000
_cell.length_c   1.000
_cell.angle_alpha   90.00
_cell.angle_beta   90.00
_cell.angle_gamma   90.00
#
_symmetry.space_group_name_H-M   'P 1'
#
loop_
_entity.id
_entity.type
_entity.pdbx_description
1 polymer ?
#
loop_
_entity_poly.entity_id
_entity_poly.type
_entity_poly.pdbx_seq_one_letter_code
_entity_poly.pdbx_strand_id
1 'polypeptide(L)' 'METHYTKIFTGSFIIAQLIQSRLEDIGIEPILKDDFKTGLRAVLVTDYPRLIEIYVHNDELEKAVPVVENVKAEMQI' A
#
# COMPACT_ATOMS: atom_id res chain seq x y z
N MET A 1 -17.40 13.58 4.06
CA MET A 1 -16.27 13.53 3.12
C MET A 1 -16.14 12.08 2.72
N GLU A 2 -16.67 11.74 1.55
CA GLU A 2 -16.68 10.36 1.07
C GLU A 2 -15.25 10.06 0.60
N THR A 3 -14.50 9.30 1.40
CA THR A 3 -13.20 8.79 0.94
C THR A 3 -13.50 7.72 -0.10
N HIS A 4 -13.49 8.13 -1.37
CA HIS A 4 -13.60 7.25 -2.54
C HIS A 4 -12.50 6.18 -2.60
N TYR A 5 -11.51 6.26 -1.71
CA TYR A 5 -10.41 5.34 -1.59
C TYR A 5 -10.42 4.65 -0.24
N THR A 6 -10.19 3.34 -0.26
CA THR A 6 -10.10 2.49 0.93
C THR A 6 -8.69 1.91 1.04
N LYS A 7 -8.16 1.90 2.26
CA LYS A 7 -6.85 1.32 2.56
C LYS A 7 -6.95 -0.20 2.49
N ILE A 8 -6.10 -0.82 1.66
CA ILE A 8 -6.06 -2.28 1.48
C ILE A 8 -4.80 -2.91 2.07
N PHE A 9 -3.72 -2.13 2.23
CA PHE A 9 -2.46 -2.65 2.74
C PHE A 9 -1.67 -1.58 3.50
N THR A 10 -0.93 -2.01 4.50
CA THR A 10 0.11 -1.23 5.16
C THR A 10 1.26 -2.15 5.53
N GLY A 11 2.49 -1.76 5.18
CA GLY A 11 3.65 -2.62 5.38
C GLY A 11 4.93 -2.05 4.81
N SER A 12 5.96 -2.88 4.74
CA SER A 12 7.26 -2.51 4.18
C SER A 12 7.16 -2.10 2.71
N PHE A 13 8.02 -1.17 2.30
CA PHE A 13 8.09 -0.66 0.93
C PHE A 13 8.20 -1.77 -0.14
N ILE A 14 8.96 -2.84 0.12
CA ILE A 14 9.14 -3.96 -0.83
C ILE A 14 7.80 -4.64 -1.15
N ILE A 15 7.03 -4.98 -0.12
CA ILE A 15 5.72 -5.64 -0.29
C ILE A 15 4.75 -4.66 -0.96
N ALA A 16 4.81 -3.38 -0.59
CA ALA A 16 3.94 -2.37 -1.16
C ALA A 16 4.19 -2.15 -2.67
N GLN A 17 5.46 -2.12 -3.09
CA GLN A 17 5.84 -2.05 -4.51
C GLN A 17 5.38 -3.29 -5.29
N LEU A 18 5.49 -4.48 -4.69
CA LEU A 18 5.01 -5.70 -5.33
C LEU A 18 3.49 -5.68 -5.51
N ILE A 19 2.74 -5.32 -4.48
CA ILE A 19 1.28 -5.15 -4.55
C ILE A 19 0.92 -4.12 -5.62
N GLN A 20 1.61 -2.98 -5.67
CA GLN A 20 1.41 -1.96 -6.70
C GLN A 20 1.53 -2.56 -8.10
N SER A 21 2.66 -3.23 -8.39
CA SER A 21 2.91 -3.79 -9.71
C SER A 21 1.85 -4.84 -10.11
N ARG A 22 1.36 -5.65 -9.16
CA ARG A 22 0.28 -6.62 -9.42
C ARG A 22 -1.07 -5.96 -9.68
N LEU A 23 -1.36 -4.85 -9.00
CA LEU A 23 -2.57 -4.07 -9.22
C LEU A 23 -2.51 -3.38 -10.60
N GLU A 24 -1.35 -2.81 -10.97
CA GLU A 24 -1.15 -2.20 -12.29
C GLU A 24 -1.30 -3.22 -13.43
N ASP A 25 -0.86 -4.47 -13.25
CA ASP A 25 -1.01 -5.56 -14.23
C ASP A 25 -2.48 -5.87 -14.56
N ILE A 26 -3.38 -5.70 -13.58
CA ILE A 26 -4.83 -5.87 -13.76
C ILE A 26 -5.55 -4.56 -14.08
N GLY A 27 -4.81 -3.48 -14.33
CA GLY A 27 -5.33 -2.17 -14.71
C GLY A 27 -5.85 -1.31 -13.56
N ILE A 28 -5.46 -1.61 -12.32
CA ILE A 28 -5.80 -0.83 -11.13
C ILE A 28 -4.62 0.06 -10.76
N GLU A 29 -4.87 1.36 -10.59
CA GLU A 29 -3.83 2.33 -10.19
C GLU A 29 -3.97 2.68 -8.69
N PRO A 30 -3.24 1.99 -7.79
CA PRO A 30 -3.32 2.28 -6.36
C PRO A 30 -2.58 3.56 -5.98
N ILE A 31 -3.06 4.24 -4.95
CA ILE A 31 -2.40 5.38 -4.33
C ILE A 31 -1.48 4.90 -3.21
N LEU A 32 -0.18 5.13 -3.36
CA LEU A 32 0.82 4.85 -2.33
C LEU A 32 1.08 6.10 -1.49
N LYS A 33 0.91 5.97 -0.17
CA LYS A 33 1.22 7.01 0.80
C LYS A 33 2.44 6.60 1.62
N ASP A 34 3.55 7.28 1.38
CA ASP A 34 4.78 7.21 2.18
C ASP A 34 4.78 8.38 3.17
N ASP A 35 4.54 8.10 4.45
CA ASP A 35 4.49 9.14 5.49
C ASP A 35 5.91 9.64 5.89
N PHE A 36 6.94 8.84 5.57
CA PHE A 36 8.34 9.14 5.89
C PHE A 36 8.91 10.32 5.08
N LYS A 37 8.38 10.59 3.87
CA LYS A 37 8.81 11.69 3.01
C LYS A 37 8.43 13.09 3.52
N THR A 38 7.67 13.22 4.60
CA THR A 38 7.48 14.51 5.25
C THR A 38 8.76 14.86 6.03
N GLY A 39 9.69 15.59 5.38
CA GLY A 39 11.08 15.80 5.83
C GLY A 39 11.30 16.36 7.24
N LEU A 40 10.25 16.74 7.96
CA LEU A 40 10.29 17.10 9.39
C LEU A 40 10.14 15.87 10.31
N ARG A 41 9.36 14.86 9.94
CA ARG A 41 9.15 13.63 10.75
C ARG A 41 10.41 12.76 10.78
N ALA A 42 11.14 12.67 9.66
CA ALA A 42 12.39 11.92 9.56
C ALA A 42 13.51 12.43 10.50
N VAL A 43 13.48 13.70 10.89
CA VAL A 43 14.46 14.31 11.81
C VAL A 43 14.11 14.09 13.28
N LEU A 44 12.83 13.88 13.61
CA LEU A 44 12.35 13.83 15.00
C LEU A 44 12.17 12.40 15.54
N VAL A 45 12.13 11.39 14.67
CA VAL A 45 11.98 9.97 15.06
C VAL A 45 12.88 9.10 14.18
N THR A 46 13.98 8.64 14.77
CA THR A 46 15.02 7.82 14.11
C THR A 46 14.64 6.34 13.95
N ASP A 47 13.57 5.89 14.59
CA ASP A 47 13.21 4.47 14.72
C ASP A 47 11.80 4.15 14.20
N TYR A 48 11.23 4.99 13.33
CA TYR A 48 9.92 4.70 12.75
C TYR A 48 10.08 3.74 11.56
N PRO A 49 9.46 2.55 11.59
CA PRO A 49 9.48 1.66 10.43
C PRO A 49 8.87 2.40 9.25
N ARG A 50 9.61 2.44 8.12
CA ARG A 50 9.12 3.02 6.86
C ARG A 50 7.98 2.15 6.33
N LEU A 51 6.78 2.44 6.80
CA LEU A 51 5.55 1.79 6.37
C LEU A 51 4.93 2.60 5.24
N ILE A 52 4.55 1.90 4.18
CA ILE A 52 3.81 2.43 3.06
C ILE A 52 2.38 1.98 3.20
N GLU A 53 1.44 2.91 3.03
CA GLU A 53 0.02 2.62 2.97
C GLU A 53 -0.43 2.61 1.52
N ILE A 54 -1.24 1.60 1.14
CA ILE A 54 -1.82 1.48 -0.19
C ILE A 54 -3.33 1.68 -0.09
N TYR A 55 -3.83 2.56 -0.95
CA TYR A 55 -5.25 2.84 -1.10
C TYR A 55 -5.69 2.54 -2.53
N VAL A 56 -6.88 2.00 -2.70
CA VAL A 56 -7.52 1.77 -4.00
C VAL A 56 -8.92 2.34 -3.99
N HIS A 57 -9.49 2.60 -5.18
CA HIS A 57 -10.86 3.06 -5.27
C HIS A 57 -11.81 1.99 -4.72
N ASN A 58 -12.93 2.40 -4.11
CA ASN A 58 -13.91 1.45 -3.55
C ASN A 58 -14.47 0.47 -4.61
N ASP A 59 -14.58 0.93 -5.86
CA ASP A 59 -15.03 0.10 -7.00
C ASP A 59 -14.05 -1.04 -7.33
N GLU A 60 -12.77 -0.82 -7.05
CA GLU A 60 -11.69 -1.76 -7.37
C GLU A 60 -11.32 -2.64 -6.18
N LEU A 61 -11.92 -2.39 -5.01
CA LEU A 61 -11.61 -3.06 -3.76
C LEU A 61 -11.78 -4.59 -3.86
N GLU A 62 -12.87 -5.04 -4.49
CA GLU A 62 -13.17 -6.47 -4.65
C GLU A 62 -12.10 -7.22 -5.45
N LYS A 63 -11.45 -6.53 -6.39
CA LYS A 63 -10.35 -7.08 -7.20
C LYS A 63 -8.99 -6.92 -6.52
N ALA A 64 -8.81 -5.84 -5.76
CA ALA A 64 -7.53 -5.54 -5.12
C ALA A 64 -7.26 -6.39 -3.87
N VAL A 65 -8.29 -6.72 -3.09
CA VAL A 65 -8.18 -7.58 -1.90
C VAL A 65 -7.50 -8.92 -2.18
N PRO A 66 -7.93 -9.73 -3.17
CA PRO A 66 -7.29 -11.02 -3.43
C PRO A 66 -5.84 -10.88 -3.90
N VAL A 67 -5.47 -9.79 -4.57
CA VAL A 67 -4.08 -9.52 -4.97
C VAL A 67 -3.19 -9.33 -3.74
N VAL A 68 -3.63 -8.51 -2.79
CA VAL A 68 -2.89 -8.26 -1.53
C VAL A 68 -2.71 -9.56 -0.74
N GLU A 69 -3.78 -10.36 -0.64
CA GLU A 69 -3.75 -11.62 0.09
C GLU A 69 -2.82 -12.65 -0.59
N ASN A 70 -2.80 -12.71 -1.93
CA ASN A 70 -1.88 -13.56 -2.68
C ASN A 70 -0.42 -13.17 -2.39
N VAL A 71 -0.10 -11.88 -2.51
CA VAL A 71 1.26 -11.38 -2.26
C VAL A 71 1.70 -11.65 -0.83
N LYS A 72 0.80 -11.47 0.15
CA LYS A 72 1.08 -11.81 1.55
C LYS A 72 1.35 -13.30 1.74
N ALA A 73 0.54 -14.16 1.13
CA ALA A 73 0.71 -15.60 1.21
C ALA A 73 2.04 -16.06 0.57
N GLU A 74 2.45 -15.44 -0.55
CA GLU A 74 3.75 -15.71 -1.18
C GLU A 74 4.94 -15.29 -0.29
N MET A 75 4.77 -14.23 0.50
CA MET A 75 5.82 -13.68 1.39
C MET A 75 5.91 -14.41 2.73
N GLN A 76 4.84 -15.08 3.16
CA GLN A 76 4.78 -15.83 4.41
C GLN A 76 5.07 -17.31 4.12
N ILE A 77 6.35 -17.65 3.96
CA ILE A 77 6.85 -19.04 3.91
C ILE A 77 6.59 -19.81 5.19
#